data_AF-A0A7C5CFZ8-F1
#
_entry.id   AF-A0A7C5CFZ8-F1
#
_cell.length_a   1.000
_cell.length_b   1.000
_cell.length_c   1.000
_cell.angle_alpha   90.00
_cell.angle_beta   90.00
_cell.angle_gamma   90.00
#
_symmetry.space_group_name_H-M   'P 1'
#
loop_
_entity.id
_entity.type
_entity.pdbx_description
1 polymer ?
#
loop_
_entity_poly.entity_id
_entity_poly.type
_entity_poly.pdbx_seq_one_letter_code
_entity_poly.pdbx_strand_id
1 'polypeptide(L)' 'MNKISTDDNLYRPWIDNYPEGITWNGDVDTTPVHELVLAACKEHANSDALDFLGAKTSFRSLGHQ' A
#
# COMPACT_ATOMS: atom_id res chain seq x y z
N MET A 1 14.28 -11.85 -22.93
CA MET A 1 13.05 -12.46 -23.48
C MET A 1 12.55 -13.48 -22.46
N ASN A 2 11.78 -13.05 -21.47
CA ASN A 2 11.23 -13.97 -20.48
C ASN A 2 9.85 -14.41 -20.95
N LYS A 3 9.69 -15.73 -21.10
CA LYS A 3 8.46 -16.38 -21.56
C LYS A 3 7.35 -16.10 -20.56
N ILE A 4 6.30 -15.42 -21.01
CA ILE A 4 5.03 -15.36 -20.32
C ILE A 4 4.41 -16.74 -20.52
N SER A 5 4.40 -17.55 -19.48
CA SER A 5 3.65 -18.80 -19.47
C SER A 5 2.17 -18.44 -19.35
N THR A 6 1.46 -18.42 -20.46
CA THR A 6 0.01 -18.24 -20.52
C THR A 6 -0.65 -19.50 -19.96
N ASP A 7 -0.89 -19.53 -18.65
CA ASP A 7 -1.72 -20.55 -18.02
C ASP A 7 -3.19 -20.09 -18.11
N ASP A 8 -3.73 -20.16 -19.32
CA ASP A 8 -5.11 -19.80 -19.69
C ASP A 8 -6.19 -20.65 -18.98
N ASN A 9 -5.81 -21.52 -18.03
CA ASN A 9 -6.70 -22.48 -17.38
C ASN A 9 -6.92 -22.23 -15.86
N LEU A 10 -6.44 -21.11 -15.31
CA LEU A 10 -6.76 -20.74 -13.93
C LEU A 10 -8.08 -19.97 -13.89
N TYR A 11 -9.17 -20.66 -13.53
CA TYR A 11 -10.47 -20.05 -13.28
C TYR A 11 -10.37 -19.02 -12.14
N ARG A 12 -10.54 -17.73 -12.47
CA ARG A 12 -10.42 -16.59 -11.56
C ARG A 12 -11.69 -15.70 -11.64
N PRO A 13 -12.84 -16.17 -11.11
CA PRO A 13 -14.14 -15.48 -11.26
C PRO A 13 -14.19 -14.08 -10.60
N TRP A 14 -13.22 -13.75 -9.75
CA TRP A 14 -13.12 -12.43 -9.14
C TRP A 14 -12.56 -11.36 -10.09
N ILE A 15 -11.91 -11.73 -11.19
CA ILE A 15 -11.39 -10.75 -12.17
C ILE A 15 -12.53 -9.90 -12.74
N ASP A 16 -13.68 -10.52 -13.01
CA ASP A 16 -14.88 -9.84 -13.53
C ASP A 16 -15.49 -8.82 -12.55
N ASN A 17 -15.10 -8.90 -11.28
CA ASN A 17 -15.56 -7.99 -10.22
C ASN A 17 -14.48 -6.98 -9.83
N TYR A 18 -13.32 -7.00 -10.47
CA TYR A 18 -12.25 -6.08 -10.17
C TYR A 18 -12.58 -4.68 -10.74
N PRO A 19 -12.39 -3.58 -9.98
CA PRO A 19 -12.82 -2.27 -10.43
C PRO A 19 -12.15 -1.85 -11.74
N GLU A 20 -12.87 -1.08 -12.56
CA GLU A 20 -12.34 -0.51 -13.79
C GLU A 20 -11.06 0.31 -13.50
N GLY A 21 -10.02 0.09 -14.32
CA GLY A 21 -8.74 0.77 -14.20
C GLY A 21 -7.77 0.19 -13.16
N ILE A 22 -8.16 -0.83 -12.40
CA ILE A 22 -7.26 -1.51 -11.46
C ILE A 22 -6.79 -2.85 -12.07
N THR A 23 -5.49 -3.13 -12.00
CA THR A 23 -4.92 -4.39 -12.52
C THR A 23 -4.82 -5.42 -11.40
N TRP A 24 -5.49 -6.57 -11.53
CA TRP A 24 -5.49 -7.59 -10.47
C TRP A 24 -4.08 -8.16 -10.18
N ASN A 25 -3.25 -8.26 -11.22
CA ASN A 25 -1.87 -8.79 -11.15
C ASN A 25 -0.82 -7.69 -11.35
N GLY A 26 -1.11 -6.49 -10.88
CA GLY A 26 -0.12 -5.41 -10.91
C GLY A 26 1.09 -5.78 -10.04
N ASP A 27 2.25 -5.22 -10.38
CA ASP A 27 3.41 -5.29 -9.51
C ASP A 27 3.09 -4.63 -8.16
N VAL A 28 3.42 -5.32 -7.07
CA VAL A 28 3.20 -4.82 -5.72
C VAL A 28 4.52 -4.28 -5.18
N ASP A 29 4.49 -3.09 -4.58
CA ASP A 29 5.62 -2.61 -3.79
C ASP A 29 5.79 -3.49 -2.55
N THR A 30 6.89 -4.25 -2.52
CA THR A 30 7.21 -5.18 -1.42
C THR A 30 8.04 -4.54 -0.32
N THR A 31 8.19 -3.21 -0.31
CA THR A 31 8.88 -2.49 0.77
C THR A 31 8.24 -2.84 2.12
N PRO A 32 9.03 -3.18 3.16
CA PRO A 32 8.47 -3.47 4.48
C PRO A 32 7.63 -2.31 5.00
N VAL A 33 6.45 -2.61 5.55
CA VAL A 33 5.48 -1.58 6.00
C VAL A 33 6.12 -0.58 6.96
N HIS A 34 6.99 -1.02 7.87
CA HIS A 34 7.65 -0.13 8.82
C HIS A 34 8.59 0.89 8.13
N GLU A 35 9.21 0.53 7.01
CA GLU A 35 10.05 1.45 6.24
C GLU A 35 9.20 2.51 5.54
N LEU A 36 8.04 2.12 4.99
CA LEU A 36 7.07 3.05 4.41
C LEU A 36 6.54 4.03 5.48
N VAL A 37 6.27 3.54 6.70
CA VAL A 37 5.86 4.39 7.82
C VAL A 37 6.97 5.37 8.20
N LEU A 38 8.22 4.93 8.28
CA LEU A 38 9.37 5.80 8.56
C LEU A 38 9.60 6.84 7.46
N ALA A 39 9.36 6.48 6.18
CA ALA A 39 9.41 7.41 5.07
C ALA A 39 8.32 8.48 5.20
N ALA A 40 7.08 8.09 5.47
CA ALA A 40 5.97 9.01 5.72
C ALA A 40 6.25 9.95 6.92
N CYS A 41 6.87 9.44 7.99
CA CYS A 41 7.29 10.24 9.14
C CYS A 41 8.27 11.37 8.76
N LYS A 42 9.14 11.13 7.77
CA LYS A 42 10.10 12.14 7.26
C LYS A 42 9.42 13.14 6.32
N GLU A 43 8.59 12.67 5.40
CA GLU A 43 7.99 13.50 4.34
C GLU A 43 6.83 14.36 4.83
N HIS A 44 6.08 13.87 5.81
CA HIS A 44 4.84 14.51 6.27
C HIS A 44 4.87 14.88 7.75
N ALA A 45 6.04 15.22 8.27
CA ALA A 45 6.28 15.39 9.71
C ALA A 45 5.27 16.28 10.46
N ASN A 46 4.72 17.31 9.82
CA ASN A 46 3.78 18.25 10.44
C ASN A 46 2.30 17.90 10.21
N SER A 47 2.00 16.84 9.46
CA SER A 47 0.64 16.35 9.25
C SER A 47 0.20 15.43 10.40
N ASP A 48 -1.11 15.36 10.62
CA ASP A 48 -1.72 14.38 11.53
C ASP A 48 -1.55 12.97 10.95
N ALA A 49 -0.99 12.05 11.74
CA ALA A 49 -0.85 10.63 11.40
C ALA A 49 -2.02 9.79 11.93
N LEU A 50 -2.49 10.11 13.14
CA LEU A 50 -3.62 9.45 13.78
C LEU A 50 -4.48 10.50 14.47
N ASP A 51 -5.79 10.42 14.25
CA ASP A 51 -6.80 11.10 15.06
C ASP A 51 -7.62 10.00 15.73
N PHE A 52 -7.45 9.86 17.05
CA PHE A 52 -8.18 8.88 17.84
C PHE A 52 -8.98 9.59 18.92
N LEU A 53 -10.29 9.68 18.69
CA LEU A 53 -11.25 10.31 19.60
C LEU A 53 -10.87 11.76 19.97
N GLY A 54 -10.33 12.52 19.00
CA GLY A 54 -9.92 13.91 19.19
C GLY A 54 -8.50 14.09 19.74
N ALA A 55 -7.82 13.00 20.13
CA ALA A 55 -6.39 13.02 20.38
C ALA A 55 -5.63 12.82 19.07
N LYS A 56 -4.77 13.79 18.73
CA LYS A 56 -4.00 13.80 17.48
C LYS A 56 -2.54 13.47 17.73
N THR A 57 -2.00 12.58 16.91
CA THR A 57 -0.57 12.25 16.85
C THR A 57 -0.05 12.66 15.49
N SER A 58 0.95 13.53 15.43
CA SER A 58 1.61 13.89 14.18
C SER A 58 2.58 12.81 13.71
N PHE A 59 2.88 12.78 12.42
CA PHE A 59 3.90 11.91 11.84
C PHE A 59 5.29 12.09 12.49
N ARG A 60 5.63 13.32 12.90
CA ARG A 60 6.85 13.59 13.70
C ARG A 60 6.83 12.89 15.05
N SER A 61 5.70 12.91 15.76
CA SER A 61 5.58 12.27 17.07
C SER A 61 5.62 10.75 16.93
N LEU A 62 4.93 10.21 15.92
CA LEU A 62 4.91 8.78 15.62
C LEU A 62 6.32 8.22 15.34
N GLY A 63 7.16 8.95 14.60
CA GLY A 63 8.52 8.51 14.27
C GLY A 63 9.52 8.47 15.44
N HIS A 64 9.15 8.94 16.63
CA HIS A 64 10.00 8.94 17.83
C HIS A 64 9.50 7.99 18.93
N GLN A 65 8.51 7.12 18.65
CA GLN A 65 8.00 6.14 19.61
C GLN A 65 8.84 4.87 19.70
#